data_AF-A0AAV0GYK9-F1
#
_entry.id   AF-A0AAV0GYK9-F1
#
_cell.length_a   1.000
_cell.length_b   1.000
_cell.length_c   1.000
_cell.angle_alpha   90.00
_cell.angle_beta   90.00
_cell.angle_gamma   90.00
#
_symmetry.space_group_name_H-M   'P 1'
#
loop_
_entity.id
_entity.type
_entity.pdbx_description
1 polymer ?
#
loop_
_entity_poly.entity_id
_entity_poly.type
_entity_poly.pdbx_seq_one_letter_code
_entity_poly.pdbx_strand_id
1 'polypeptide(L)'
;MFHKYNLQGSSLDGSNEPQPFLLNLIDTPGHVDFSYEVSRSLAACQGALLVVDAAQGVQAQTVANFYLAFESNLTIIPVINKIDQPTADPDRIKDQLKSMFDLEPSDCLLTSAKTGQGLEHVLPAVIERIPPPPGEGSGLLRMLLLDSYYDEYKGVICHVAVVDGMLRKGDKISAAATGQTYDVLDVGFMHPELTQTGVLLTGQVGYVVTGMRSTKEARIGDTLFHAKTIVKPLPGFKAARHMVFSGLFPADGSDFEALNHAIERLTCNDASVSVTKESSTALGLGFRCGFLGLLHMDVFHQRLEQEYGTHIISTVPTVPYIFEYSDGSKVEVQNPAALPSNSKQRVTASWEPTVLATIIIPSEYVGPVITLCSERRGQQLEYSFIDSQRAFMKYRLPLREIVVDFYNELKSITSGYASFDYEDSEYQQADLVKLDILLNGQAVDAMATIVHSLKAQRMGRELVDKLKKFIDRQMFEIIIQAAIGSKVVARETISAMRKNVLAKCYGGDITRKRKLLEKQKEGKKRMKRVGSVDIPQEAFHQLLKVS
;
A
#
# COMPACT_ATOMS: atom_id res chain seq x y z
N MET A 1 -14.16 -19.60 -2.75
CA MET A 1 -14.96 -20.64 -2.08
C MET A 1 -16.06 -21.09 -3.03
N PHE A 2 -16.38 -22.38 -3.09
CA PHE A 2 -17.53 -22.84 -3.89
C PHE A 2 -18.83 -22.72 -3.09
N HIS A 3 -19.98 -22.87 -3.71
CA HIS A 3 -21.26 -23.16 -3.04
C HIS A 3 -22.18 -23.88 -4.02
N LYS A 4 -22.73 -25.04 -3.61
CA LYS A 4 -23.77 -25.72 -4.38
C LYS A 4 -25.11 -25.23 -3.87
N TYR A 5 -25.84 -24.51 -4.72
CA TYR A 5 -27.16 -23.97 -4.39
C TYR A 5 -28.23 -24.66 -5.23
N ASN A 6 -29.32 -25.08 -4.60
CA ASN A 6 -30.45 -25.67 -5.29
C ASN A 6 -31.56 -24.62 -5.37
N LEU A 7 -31.76 -24.03 -6.55
CA LEU A 7 -32.83 -23.06 -6.74
C LEU A 7 -34.19 -23.78 -6.65
N GLN A 8 -35.07 -23.32 -5.75
CA GLN A 8 -36.44 -23.83 -5.65
C GLN A 8 -37.34 -22.99 -6.58
N GLY A 9 -37.66 -23.51 -7.76
CA GLY A 9 -38.49 -22.83 -8.76
C GLY A 9 -38.57 -23.63 -10.07
N SER A 10 -39.64 -23.40 -10.86
CA SER A 10 -39.88 -24.08 -12.13
C SER A 10 -38.69 -23.95 -13.06
N SER A 11 -38.13 -25.07 -13.52
CA SER A 11 -37.04 -25.05 -14.49
C SER A 11 -37.49 -24.36 -15.79
N LEU A 12 -36.52 -23.81 -16.52
CA LEU A 12 -36.72 -23.32 -17.90
C LEU A 12 -37.27 -24.43 -18.83
N ASP A 13 -37.20 -25.70 -18.41
CA ASP A 13 -37.67 -26.90 -19.12
C ASP A 13 -39.00 -27.47 -18.58
N GLY A 14 -39.68 -26.78 -17.65
CA GLY A 14 -40.98 -27.24 -17.11
C GLY A 14 -40.92 -28.46 -16.17
N SER A 15 -39.72 -28.85 -15.74
CA SER A 15 -39.50 -29.85 -14.68
C SER A 15 -39.47 -29.18 -13.30
N ASN A 16 -40.18 -29.79 -12.33
CA ASN A 16 -40.21 -29.36 -10.92
C ASN A 16 -38.98 -29.81 -10.12
N GLU A 17 -37.88 -30.18 -10.79
CA GLU A 17 -36.65 -30.60 -10.13
C GLU A 17 -35.74 -29.39 -9.86
N PRO A 18 -35.23 -29.22 -8.62
CA PRO A 18 -34.32 -28.13 -8.30
C PRO A 18 -33.04 -28.26 -9.13
N GLN A 19 -32.76 -27.27 -9.98
CA GLN A 19 -31.51 -27.22 -10.72
C GLN A 19 -30.35 -26.81 -9.79
N PRO A 20 -29.29 -27.63 -9.68
CA PRO A 20 -28.13 -27.30 -8.87
C PRO A 20 -27.23 -26.31 -9.61
N PHE A 21 -27.00 -25.14 -9.00
CA PHE A 21 -26.04 -24.14 -9.45
C PHE A 21 -24.74 -24.26 -8.65
N LEU A 22 -23.63 -24.04 -9.34
CA LEU A 22 -22.30 -23.92 -8.73
C LEU A 22 -21.92 -22.45 -8.72
N LEU A 23 -21.75 -21.90 -7.52
CA LEU A 23 -21.37 -20.51 -7.31
C LEU A 23 -19.89 -20.44 -6.87
N ASN A 24 -19.11 -19.61 -7.55
CA ASN A 24 -17.74 -19.28 -7.18
C ASN A 24 -17.75 -17.95 -6.43
N LEU A 25 -17.46 -17.98 -5.13
CA LEU A 25 -17.27 -16.79 -4.32
C LEU A 25 -15.79 -16.43 -4.31
N ILE A 26 -15.49 -15.21 -4.72
CA ILE A 26 -14.17 -14.59 -4.58
C ILE A 26 -14.33 -13.43 -3.61
N ASP A 27 -13.55 -13.47 -2.53
CA ASP A 27 -13.48 -12.37 -1.57
C ASP A 27 -12.46 -11.35 -2.05
N THR A 28 -12.78 -10.06 -1.90
CA THR A 28 -11.94 -8.96 -2.38
C THR A 28 -11.65 -7.98 -1.26
N PRO A 29 -10.40 -7.54 -1.09
CA PRO A 29 -10.08 -6.53 -0.09
C PRO A 29 -10.77 -5.20 -0.44
N GLY A 30 -11.19 -4.45 0.59
CA GLY A 30 -11.92 -3.19 0.39
C GLY A 30 -11.06 -1.93 0.34
N HIS A 31 -9.74 -2.04 0.54
CA HIS A 31 -8.85 -0.88 0.70
C HIS A 31 -8.06 -0.60 -0.58
N VAL A 32 -7.82 0.68 -0.86
CA VAL A 32 -7.17 1.20 -2.08
C VAL A 32 -5.79 0.58 -2.38
N ASP A 33 -4.99 0.36 -1.34
CA ASP A 33 -3.68 -0.29 -1.43
C ASP A 33 -3.74 -1.67 -2.09
N PHE A 34 -4.88 -2.35 -2.00
CA PHE A 34 -5.10 -3.68 -2.58
C PHE A 34 -5.97 -3.63 -3.84
N SER A 35 -6.10 -2.45 -4.48
CA SER A 35 -6.81 -2.28 -5.76
C SER A 35 -6.30 -3.25 -6.84
N TYR A 36 -5.01 -3.57 -6.82
CA TYR A 36 -4.44 -4.62 -7.67
C TYR A 36 -5.11 -5.98 -7.43
N GLU A 37 -5.21 -6.42 -6.18
CA GLU A 37 -5.90 -7.67 -5.80
C GLU A 37 -7.38 -7.68 -6.18
N VAL A 38 -8.06 -6.55 -5.99
CA VAL A 38 -9.46 -6.37 -6.41
C VAL A 38 -9.58 -6.55 -7.91
N SER A 39 -8.78 -5.85 -8.71
CA SER A 39 -8.80 -5.94 -10.17
C SER A 39 -8.57 -7.37 -10.67
N ARG A 40 -7.62 -8.09 -10.07
CA ARG A 40 -7.35 -9.51 -10.40
C ARG A 40 -8.55 -10.41 -10.12
N SER A 41 -9.20 -10.19 -9.00
CA SER A 41 -10.35 -10.97 -8.55
C SER A 41 -11.57 -10.72 -9.43
N LEU A 42 -11.80 -9.46 -9.80
CA LEU A 42 -12.88 -9.06 -10.70
C LEU A 42 -12.73 -9.67 -12.10
N ALA A 43 -11.51 -9.81 -12.60
CA ALA A 43 -11.25 -10.40 -13.92
C ALA A 43 -11.64 -11.89 -14.03
N ALA A 44 -11.79 -12.60 -12.91
CA ALA A 44 -12.25 -13.98 -12.88
C ALA A 44 -13.78 -14.12 -12.82
N CYS A 45 -14.48 -13.03 -12.55
CA CYS A 45 -15.91 -13.02 -12.27
C CYS A 45 -16.74 -12.61 -13.50
N GLN A 46 -18.03 -12.89 -13.47
CA GLN A 46 -19.03 -12.39 -14.43
C GLN A 46 -19.95 -11.33 -13.81
N GLY A 47 -19.91 -11.18 -12.50
CA GLY A 47 -20.68 -10.18 -11.78
C GLY A 47 -20.06 -9.88 -10.41
N ALA A 48 -20.50 -8.78 -9.83
CA ALA A 48 -20.05 -8.31 -8.53
C ALA A 48 -21.26 -7.88 -7.68
N LEU A 49 -21.22 -8.22 -6.39
CA LEU A 49 -22.17 -7.70 -5.40
C LEU A 49 -21.63 -6.38 -4.86
N LEU A 50 -22.25 -5.26 -5.23
CA LEU A 50 -21.89 -3.95 -4.70
C LEU A 50 -22.61 -3.72 -3.37
N VAL A 51 -21.93 -4.04 -2.27
CA VAL A 51 -22.50 -3.94 -0.93
C VAL A 51 -22.30 -2.52 -0.37
N VAL A 52 -23.39 -1.85 -0.03
CA VAL A 52 -23.41 -0.49 0.53
C VAL A 52 -24.12 -0.49 1.88
N ASP A 53 -23.58 0.24 2.85
CA ASP A 53 -24.14 0.35 4.19
C ASP A 53 -25.40 1.25 4.18
N ALA A 54 -26.51 0.76 4.75
CA ALA A 54 -27.79 1.47 4.76
C ALA A 54 -27.77 2.79 5.56
N ALA A 55 -26.84 2.97 6.49
CA ALA A 55 -26.70 4.19 7.27
C ALA A 55 -25.62 5.11 6.70
N GLN A 56 -24.45 4.56 6.37
CA GLN A 56 -23.32 5.35 5.88
C GLN A 56 -23.46 5.71 4.41
N GLY A 57 -24.14 4.91 3.58
CA GLY A 57 -24.30 5.12 2.14
C GLY A 57 -23.01 5.01 1.33
N VAL A 58 -23.00 5.64 0.16
CA VAL A 58 -21.86 5.58 -0.78
C VAL A 58 -20.63 6.27 -0.18
N GLN A 59 -19.50 5.57 -0.21
CA GLN A 59 -18.18 6.02 0.23
C GLN A 59 -17.19 6.06 -0.94
N ALA A 60 -16.04 6.70 -0.76
CA ALA A 60 -15.01 6.81 -1.79
C ALA A 60 -14.57 5.43 -2.32
N GLN A 61 -14.43 4.43 -1.44
CA GLN A 61 -14.09 3.05 -1.82
C GLN A 61 -15.22 2.38 -2.62
N THR A 62 -16.49 2.71 -2.33
CA THR A 62 -17.64 2.23 -3.11
C THR A 62 -17.55 2.73 -4.55
N VAL A 63 -17.20 4.01 -4.73
CA VAL A 63 -17.03 4.63 -6.05
C VAL A 63 -15.87 3.98 -6.81
N ALA A 64 -14.71 3.81 -6.17
CA ALA A 64 -13.54 3.19 -6.80
C ALA A 64 -13.82 1.74 -7.25
N ASN A 65 -14.38 0.91 -6.35
CA ASN A 65 -14.69 -0.47 -6.67
C ASN A 65 -15.81 -0.62 -7.70
N PHE A 66 -16.79 0.29 -7.71
CA PHE A 66 -17.81 0.34 -8.76
C PHE A 66 -17.18 0.55 -10.13
N TYR A 67 -16.31 1.55 -10.28
CA TYR A 67 -15.67 1.81 -11.57
C TYR A 67 -14.76 0.66 -12.02
N LEU A 68 -14.03 0.00 -11.10
CA LEU A 68 -13.25 -1.19 -11.44
C LEU A 68 -14.13 -2.33 -11.98
N ALA A 69 -15.28 -2.57 -11.36
CA ALA A 69 -16.23 -3.59 -11.81
C ALA A 69 -16.90 -3.21 -13.15
N PHE A 70 -17.23 -1.92 -13.30
CA PHE A 70 -17.84 -1.38 -14.51
C PHE A 70 -16.90 -1.45 -15.71
N GLU A 71 -15.63 -1.03 -15.56
CA GLU A 71 -14.60 -1.12 -16.60
C GLU A 71 -14.31 -2.58 -17.00
N SER A 72 -14.52 -3.51 -16.07
CA SER A 72 -14.40 -4.96 -16.29
C SER A 72 -15.64 -5.58 -16.95
N ASN A 73 -16.65 -4.77 -17.31
CA ASN A 73 -17.93 -5.20 -17.88
C ASN A 73 -18.65 -6.27 -17.04
N LEU A 74 -18.57 -6.18 -15.71
CA LEU A 74 -19.26 -7.09 -14.81
C LEU A 74 -20.71 -6.66 -14.61
N THR A 75 -21.61 -7.63 -14.45
CA THR A 75 -22.96 -7.34 -13.96
C THR A 75 -22.89 -6.94 -12.49
N ILE A 76 -23.29 -5.72 -12.17
CA ILE A 76 -23.26 -5.19 -10.80
C ILE A 76 -24.65 -5.37 -10.17
N ILE A 77 -24.70 -6.07 -9.04
CA ILE A 77 -25.93 -6.21 -8.24
C ILE A 77 -25.79 -5.33 -6.99
N PRO A 78 -26.54 -4.22 -6.88
CA PRO A 78 -26.51 -3.37 -5.69
C PRO A 78 -27.20 -4.07 -4.51
N VAL A 79 -26.50 -4.13 -3.38
CA VAL A 79 -27.00 -4.70 -2.12
C VAL A 79 -26.85 -3.66 -1.01
N ILE A 80 -27.97 -3.18 -0.48
CA ILE A 80 -28.01 -2.28 0.67
C ILE A 80 -28.09 -3.15 1.92
N ASN A 81 -27.01 -3.19 2.69
CA ASN A 81 -26.86 -4.03 3.89
C ASN A 81 -27.02 -3.22 5.19
N LYS A 82 -27.27 -3.90 6.29
CA LYS A 82 -27.47 -3.36 7.64
C LYS A 82 -28.76 -2.53 7.79
N ILE A 83 -29.83 -2.94 7.13
CA ILE A 83 -31.17 -2.33 7.28
C ILE A 83 -31.74 -2.43 8.70
N ASP A 84 -31.13 -3.24 9.58
CA ASP A 84 -31.48 -3.36 10.99
C ASP A 84 -30.99 -2.18 11.86
N GLN A 85 -30.11 -1.32 11.35
CA GLN A 85 -29.59 -0.19 12.13
C GLN A 85 -30.67 0.88 12.34
N PRO A 86 -30.75 1.50 13.54
CA PRO A 86 -31.67 2.61 13.78
C PRO A 86 -31.44 3.83 12.87
N THR A 87 -30.22 3.99 12.37
CA THR A 87 -29.80 5.06 11.46
C THR A 87 -29.87 4.66 9.99
N ALA A 88 -30.38 3.47 9.67
CA ALA A 88 -30.53 3.02 8.29
C ALA A 88 -31.57 3.86 7.55
N ASP A 89 -31.22 4.31 6.36
CA ASP A 89 -32.10 5.06 5.47
C ASP A 89 -31.97 4.52 4.03
N PRO A 90 -32.59 3.36 3.73
CA PRO A 90 -32.41 2.68 2.45
C PRO A 90 -32.89 3.48 1.25
N ASP A 91 -33.94 4.29 1.41
CA ASP A 91 -34.50 5.08 0.31
C ASP A 91 -33.53 6.18 -0.12
N ARG A 92 -32.91 6.87 0.84
CA ARG A 92 -31.82 7.80 0.54
C ARG A 92 -30.66 7.10 -0.18
N ILE A 93 -30.26 5.89 0.25
CA ILE A 93 -29.15 5.18 -0.39
C ILE A 93 -29.49 4.76 -1.82
N LYS A 94 -30.74 4.37 -2.10
CA LYS A 94 -31.19 4.11 -3.47
C LYS A 94 -31.07 5.34 -4.37
N ASP A 95 -31.46 6.50 -3.87
CA ASP A 95 -31.33 7.76 -4.62
C ASP A 95 -29.86 8.08 -4.93
N GLN A 96 -28.95 7.80 -4.00
CA GLN A 96 -27.50 7.97 -4.22
C GLN A 96 -26.95 7.02 -5.29
N LEU A 97 -27.36 5.74 -5.24
CA LEU A 97 -26.93 4.75 -6.22
C LEU A 97 -27.43 5.13 -7.62
N LYS A 98 -28.65 5.65 -7.73
CA LYS A 98 -29.19 6.18 -8.98
C LYS A 98 -28.41 7.42 -9.45
N SER A 99 -28.18 8.39 -8.57
CA SER A 99 -27.54 9.66 -8.96
C SER A 99 -26.07 9.51 -9.34
N MET A 100 -25.32 8.62 -8.67
CA MET A 100 -23.88 8.45 -8.92
C MET A 100 -23.57 7.39 -9.96
N PHE A 101 -24.34 6.30 -10.00
CA PHE A 101 -24.00 5.10 -10.77
C PHE A 101 -25.05 4.71 -11.80
N ASP A 102 -26.15 5.46 -11.92
CA ASP A 102 -27.30 5.16 -12.79
C ASP A 102 -27.90 3.76 -12.55
N LEU A 103 -27.81 3.28 -11.30
CA LEU A 103 -28.40 2.01 -10.88
C LEU A 103 -29.86 2.21 -10.48
N GLU A 104 -30.76 1.42 -11.05
CA GLU A 104 -32.19 1.57 -10.76
C GLU A 104 -32.53 1.17 -9.31
N PRO A 105 -33.29 2.02 -8.57
CA PRO A 105 -33.72 1.73 -7.20
C PRO A 105 -34.47 0.42 -7.02
N SER A 106 -35.16 -0.06 -8.06
CA SER A 106 -35.89 -1.33 -8.07
C SER A 106 -34.98 -2.54 -8.00
N ASP A 107 -33.73 -2.40 -8.46
CA ASP A 107 -32.80 -3.52 -8.59
C ASP A 107 -32.00 -3.72 -7.30
N CYS A 108 -32.06 -2.76 -6.37
CA CYS A 108 -31.38 -2.78 -5.09
C CYS A 108 -31.98 -3.81 -4.13
N LEU A 109 -31.16 -4.76 -3.70
CA LEU A 109 -31.53 -5.76 -2.69
C LEU A 109 -31.34 -5.16 -1.29
N LEU A 110 -32.38 -5.22 -0.46
CA LEU A 110 -32.32 -4.78 0.93
C LEU A 110 -32.03 -5.98 1.84
N THR A 111 -30.95 -5.90 2.61
CA THR A 111 -30.47 -7.03 3.41
C THR A 111 -30.02 -6.62 4.80
N SER A 112 -30.11 -7.56 5.75
CA SER A 112 -29.45 -7.47 7.06
C SER A 112 -28.73 -8.78 7.32
N ALA A 113 -27.39 -8.74 7.23
CA ALA A 113 -26.56 -9.88 7.60
C ALA A 113 -26.71 -10.28 9.09
N LYS A 114 -27.14 -9.35 9.96
CA LYS A 114 -27.31 -9.59 11.39
C LYS A 114 -28.60 -10.35 11.72
N THR A 115 -29.71 -9.97 11.08
CA THR A 115 -31.04 -10.56 11.33
C THR A 115 -31.37 -11.68 10.36
N GLY A 116 -30.66 -11.76 9.24
CA GLY A 116 -30.93 -12.67 8.14
C GLY A 116 -31.95 -12.16 7.13
N GLN A 117 -32.60 -11.02 7.40
CA GLN A 117 -33.64 -10.47 6.53
C GLN A 117 -33.10 -10.15 5.13
N GLY A 118 -33.79 -10.65 4.10
CA GLY A 118 -33.50 -10.35 2.69
C GLY A 118 -32.34 -11.15 2.09
N LEU A 119 -31.60 -11.94 2.88
CA LEU A 119 -30.50 -12.77 2.37
C LEU A 119 -31.01 -13.88 1.44
N GLU A 120 -32.24 -14.33 1.64
CA GLU A 120 -32.93 -15.31 0.80
C GLU A 120 -33.06 -14.89 -0.66
N HIS A 121 -33.00 -13.57 -0.95
CA HIS A 121 -33.11 -13.03 -2.30
C HIS A 121 -31.75 -12.83 -2.99
N VAL A 122 -30.64 -12.87 -2.26
CA VAL A 122 -29.31 -12.56 -2.80
C VAL A 122 -28.83 -13.63 -3.77
N LEU A 123 -28.86 -14.91 -3.37
CA LEU A 123 -28.40 -16.01 -4.24
C LEU A 123 -29.29 -16.20 -5.48
N PRO A 124 -30.64 -16.14 -5.38
CA PRO A 124 -31.49 -16.11 -6.57
C PRO A 124 -31.15 -14.96 -7.52
N ALA A 125 -30.97 -13.75 -7.00
CA ALA A 125 -30.61 -12.61 -7.84
C ALA A 125 -29.25 -12.78 -8.54
N VAL A 126 -28.26 -13.39 -7.87
CA VAL A 126 -26.98 -13.77 -8.48
C VAL A 126 -27.20 -14.72 -9.65
N ILE A 127 -28.01 -15.78 -9.46
CA ILE A 127 -28.28 -16.79 -10.49
C ILE A 127 -29.06 -16.21 -11.68
N GLU A 128 -30.03 -15.33 -11.42
CA GLU A 128 -30.89 -14.77 -12.45
C GLU A 128 -30.23 -13.65 -13.25
N ARG A 129 -29.39 -12.82 -12.61
CA ARG A 129 -28.85 -11.59 -13.21
C ARG A 129 -27.43 -11.74 -13.74
N ILE A 130 -26.60 -12.60 -13.14
CA ILE A 130 -25.20 -12.75 -13.55
C ILE A 130 -25.11 -13.78 -14.69
N PRO A 131 -24.49 -13.43 -15.84
CA PRO A 131 -24.36 -14.36 -16.94
C PRO A 131 -23.43 -15.54 -16.57
N PRO A 132 -23.65 -16.74 -17.15
CA PRO A 132 -22.75 -17.86 -16.96
C PRO A 132 -21.35 -17.55 -17.52
N PRO A 133 -20.29 -18.21 -17.01
CA PRO A 133 -18.93 -17.98 -17.47
C PRO A 133 -18.79 -18.33 -18.97
N PRO A 134 -18.12 -17.47 -19.76
CA PRO A 134 -17.83 -17.77 -21.15
C PRO A 134 -16.75 -18.85 -21.27
N GLY A 135 -16.77 -19.62 -22.36
CA GLY A 135 -15.70 -20.58 -22.66
C GLY A 135 -16.16 -21.82 -23.41
N GLU A 136 -15.24 -22.48 -24.10
CA GLU A 136 -15.50 -23.74 -24.81
C GLU A 136 -14.92 -24.95 -24.06
N GLY A 137 -15.81 -25.85 -23.60
CA GLY A 137 -15.44 -27.10 -22.92
C GLY A 137 -14.53 -28.03 -23.72
N SER A 138 -14.70 -28.06 -25.04
CA SER A 138 -13.89 -28.86 -25.97
C SER A 138 -12.67 -28.11 -26.51
N GLY A 139 -12.45 -26.87 -26.07
CA GLY A 139 -11.35 -26.02 -26.53
C GLY A 139 -9.98 -26.43 -25.99
N LEU A 140 -8.93 -25.76 -26.48
CA LEU A 140 -7.59 -25.87 -25.91
C LEU A 140 -7.58 -25.25 -24.52
N LEU A 141 -6.94 -25.93 -23.55
CA LEU A 141 -6.89 -25.46 -22.17
C LEU A 141 -6.26 -24.07 -22.08
N ARG A 142 -7.02 -23.13 -21.52
CA ARG A 142 -6.52 -21.81 -21.13
C ARG A 142 -7.01 -21.51 -19.72
N MET A 143 -6.08 -21.30 -18.81
CA MET A 143 -6.38 -20.92 -17.44
C MET A 143 -5.66 -19.63 -17.09
N LEU A 144 -6.35 -18.75 -16.37
CA LEU A 144 -5.78 -17.53 -15.84
C LEU A 144 -5.29 -17.78 -14.41
N LEU A 145 -4.03 -17.47 -14.14
CA LEU A 145 -3.49 -17.51 -12.78
C LEU A 145 -3.93 -16.26 -12.01
N LEU A 146 -4.82 -16.42 -11.03
CA LEU A 146 -5.42 -15.33 -10.27
C LEU A 146 -4.59 -14.93 -9.05
N ASP A 147 -4.12 -15.93 -8.33
CA ASP A 147 -3.42 -15.76 -7.07
C ASP A 147 -2.55 -17.00 -6.76
N SER A 148 -1.63 -16.89 -5.83
CA SER A 148 -0.81 -18.01 -5.38
C SER A 148 -0.32 -17.80 -3.95
N TYR A 149 -0.25 -18.88 -3.19
CA TYR A 149 0.38 -18.86 -1.87
C TYR A 149 1.30 -20.06 -1.68
N TYR A 150 2.23 -19.95 -0.73
CA TYR A 150 3.18 -21.00 -0.43
C TYR A 150 2.68 -21.87 0.72
N ASP A 151 2.67 -23.18 0.50
CA ASP A 151 2.42 -24.21 1.52
C ASP A 151 3.72 -24.98 1.78
N GLU A 152 4.06 -25.22 3.05
CA GLU A 152 5.32 -25.88 3.43
C GLU A 152 5.43 -27.32 2.91
N TYR A 153 4.32 -28.01 2.69
CA TYR A 153 4.30 -29.41 2.26
C TYR A 153 4.00 -29.57 0.77
N LYS A 154 3.08 -28.76 0.25
CA LYS A 154 2.61 -28.85 -1.14
C LYS A 154 3.37 -27.93 -2.09
N GLY A 155 4.19 -27.01 -1.59
CA GLY A 155 4.86 -25.99 -2.39
C GLY A 155 3.89 -24.88 -2.79
N VAL A 156 4.09 -24.29 -3.96
CA VAL A 156 3.24 -23.20 -4.44
C VAL A 156 1.89 -23.74 -4.89
N ILE A 157 0.82 -23.24 -4.28
CA ILE A 157 -0.57 -23.53 -4.64
C ILE A 157 -1.08 -22.34 -5.46
N CYS A 158 -1.49 -22.61 -6.70
CA CYS A 158 -1.97 -21.61 -7.63
C CYS A 158 -3.50 -21.60 -7.67
N HIS A 159 -4.13 -20.45 -7.45
CA HIS A 159 -5.55 -20.24 -7.71
C HIS A 159 -5.74 -19.85 -9.17
N VAL A 160 -6.57 -20.61 -9.89
CA VAL A 160 -6.76 -20.44 -11.34
C VAL A 160 -8.22 -20.36 -11.71
N ALA A 161 -8.54 -19.55 -12.72
CA ALA A 161 -9.82 -19.59 -13.42
C ALA A 161 -9.64 -20.33 -14.76
N VAL A 162 -10.41 -21.39 -14.99
CA VAL A 162 -10.39 -22.10 -16.28
C VAL A 162 -11.30 -21.36 -17.25
N VAL A 163 -10.73 -20.75 -18.28
CA VAL A 163 -11.49 -20.01 -19.31
C VAL A 163 -11.91 -20.93 -20.45
N ASP A 164 -11.05 -21.87 -20.85
CA ASP A 164 -11.38 -22.85 -21.90
C ASP A 164 -10.79 -24.21 -21.59
N GLY A 165 -11.41 -25.25 -22.14
CA GLY A 165 -10.96 -26.62 -22.04
C GLY A 165 -11.06 -27.20 -20.63
N MET A 166 -10.28 -28.25 -20.38
CA MET A 166 -10.24 -28.95 -19.10
C MET A 166 -8.81 -29.28 -18.68
N LEU A 167 -8.59 -29.30 -17.37
CA LEU A 167 -7.34 -29.71 -16.74
C LEU A 167 -7.58 -30.97 -15.90
N ARG A 168 -6.71 -31.97 -16.04
CA ARG A 168 -6.73 -33.19 -15.22
C ARG A 168 -5.44 -33.33 -14.43
N LYS A 169 -5.54 -34.03 -13.30
CA LYS A 169 -4.36 -34.44 -12.53
C LYS A 169 -3.43 -35.31 -13.41
N GLY A 170 -2.13 -35.00 -13.39
CA GLY A 170 -1.11 -35.66 -14.20
C GLY A 170 -0.85 -35.01 -15.56
N ASP A 171 -1.62 -33.99 -15.94
CA ASP A 171 -1.34 -33.23 -17.16
C ASP A 171 -0.04 -32.42 -17.04
N LYS A 172 0.56 -32.10 -18.19
CA LYS A 172 1.70 -31.20 -18.30
C LYS A 172 1.23 -29.83 -18.80
N ILE A 173 1.43 -28.81 -17.98
CA ILE A 173 1.08 -27.43 -18.31
C ILE A 173 2.32 -26.57 -18.52
N SER A 174 2.19 -25.55 -19.35
CA SER A 174 3.21 -24.55 -19.58
C SER A 174 2.67 -23.15 -19.27
N ALA A 175 3.55 -22.30 -18.75
CA ALA A 175 3.28 -20.92 -18.44
C ALA A 175 3.65 -20.02 -19.63
N ALA A 176 2.73 -19.15 -20.08
CA ALA A 176 2.95 -18.33 -21.28
C ALA A 176 4.06 -17.27 -21.09
N ALA A 177 4.18 -16.69 -19.89
CA ALA A 177 5.15 -15.64 -19.62
C ALA A 177 6.58 -16.16 -19.42
N THR A 178 6.74 -17.35 -18.84
CA THR A 178 8.07 -17.92 -18.53
C THR A 178 8.49 -19.02 -19.51
N GLY A 179 7.55 -19.64 -20.22
CA GLY A 179 7.78 -20.82 -21.07
C GLY A 179 8.12 -22.09 -20.29
N GLN A 180 8.13 -22.04 -18.95
CA GLN A 180 8.44 -23.19 -18.13
C GLN A 180 7.28 -24.19 -18.12
N THR A 181 7.62 -25.48 -18.02
CA THR A 181 6.66 -26.58 -18.05
C THR A 181 6.65 -27.29 -16.71
N TYR A 182 5.45 -27.60 -16.23
CA TYR A 182 5.20 -28.17 -14.91
C TYR A 182 4.28 -29.38 -15.00
N ASP A 183 4.51 -30.35 -14.12
CA ASP A 183 3.62 -31.49 -13.92
C ASP A 183 2.54 -31.13 -12.89
N VAL A 184 1.29 -31.43 -13.21
CA VAL A 184 0.13 -31.16 -12.36
C VAL A 184 0.00 -32.26 -11.31
N LEU A 185 0.35 -31.95 -10.06
CA LEU A 185 0.36 -32.90 -8.95
C LEU A 185 -1.02 -33.10 -8.36
N ASP A 186 -1.78 -32.01 -8.23
CA ASP A 186 -3.11 -32.03 -7.66
C ASP A 186 -3.98 -30.89 -8.20
N VAL A 187 -5.29 -31.14 -8.32
CA VAL A 187 -6.28 -30.15 -8.75
C VAL A 187 -7.58 -30.33 -8.00
N GLY A 188 -8.25 -29.22 -7.73
CA GLY A 188 -9.50 -29.24 -6.99
C GLY A 188 -10.10 -27.87 -6.80
N PHE A 189 -11.09 -27.82 -5.91
CA PHE A 189 -11.73 -26.58 -5.50
C PHE A 189 -11.54 -26.30 -4.01
N MET A 190 -11.74 -25.05 -3.58
CA MET A 190 -11.80 -24.65 -2.17
C MET A 190 -13.23 -24.63 -1.66
N HIS A 191 -13.58 -25.37 -0.60
CA HIS A 191 -14.92 -25.28 -0.02
C HIS A 191 -15.13 -25.82 1.43
N PRO A 192 -14.76 -25.10 2.51
CA PRO A 192 -13.82 -23.98 2.54
C PRO A 192 -12.37 -24.46 2.40
N GLU A 193 -12.08 -25.73 2.74
CA GLU A 193 -10.78 -26.36 2.61
C GLU A 193 -10.54 -26.92 1.18
N LEU A 194 -9.28 -27.24 0.88
CA LEU A 194 -8.88 -27.82 -0.40
C LEU A 194 -9.52 -29.21 -0.59
N THR A 195 -10.45 -29.30 -1.54
CA THR A 195 -11.14 -30.53 -1.91
C THR A 195 -10.67 -31.01 -3.27
N GLN A 196 -10.04 -32.19 -3.31
CA GLN A 196 -9.53 -32.80 -4.54
C GLN A 196 -10.69 -33.28 -5.42
N THR A 197 -10.68 -32.85 -6.68
CA THR A 197 -11.63 -33.34 -7.71
C THR A 197 -10.96 -34.19 -8.77
N GLY A 198 -9.65 -34.00 -8.97
CA GLY A 198 -8.89 -34.62 -10.06
C GLY A 198 -9.14 -34.01 -11.44
N VAL A 199 -10.13 -33.12 -11.59
CA VAL A 199 -10.42 -32.38 -12.83
C VAL A 199 -10.94 -30.98 -12.53
N LEU A 200 -10.52 -30.01 -13.34
CA LEU A 200 -11.12 -28.67 -13.41
C LEU A 200 -11.67 -28.45 -14.81
N LEU A 201 -12.91 -27.98 -14.89
CA LEU A 201 -13.65 -27.75 -16.12
C LEU A 201 -13.76 -26.25 -16.43
N THR A 202 -14.10 -25.94 -17.68
CA THR A 202 -14.38 -24.58 -18.15
C THR A 202 -15.34 -23.83 -17.23
N GLY A 203 -15.02 -22.58 -16.91
CA GLY A 203 -15.79 -21.71 -16.04
C GLY A 203 -15.59 -21.95 -14.54
N GLN A 204 -14.79 -22.96 -14.15
CA GLN A 204 -14.50 -23.22 -12.73
C GLN A 204 -13.28 -22.42 -12.26
N VAL A 205 -13.36 -21.91 -11.04
CA VAL A 205 -12.23 -21.29 -10.34
C VAL A 205 -11.71 -22.29 -9.34
N GLY A 206 -10.48 -22.78 -9.44
CA GLY A 206 -9.96 -23.85 -8.59
C GLY A 206 -8.56 -23.58 -8.09
N TYR A 207 -7.98 -24.59 -7.46
CA TYR A 207 -6.56 -24.62 -7.14
C TYR A 207 -5.84 -25.65 -8.00
N VAL A 208 -4.57 -25.38 -8.29
CA VAL A 208 -3.65 -26.28 -8.97
C VAL A 208 -2.36 -26.31 -8.16
N VAL A 209 -1.94 -27.52 -7.78
CA VAL A 209 -0.63 -27.74 -7.17
C VAL A 209 0.33 -28.16 -8.26
N THR A 210 1.37 -27.35 -8.42
CA THR A 210 2.46 -27.60 -9.36
C THR A 210 3.75 -27.77 -8.59
N GLY A 211 4.75 -28.44 -9.17
CA GLY A 211 6.09 -28.55 -8.56
C GLY A 211 6.89 -27.24 -8.48
N MET A 212 6.24 -26.07 -8.58
CA MET A 212 6.87 -24.76 -8.46
C MET A 212 7.47 -24.57 -7.06
N ARG A 213 8.72 -24.10 -7.00
CA ARG A 213 9.44 -23.94 -5.73
C ARG A 213 9.30 -22.55 -5.14
N SER A 214 9.06 -21.55 -5.98
CA SER A 214 8.90 -20.16 -5.57
C SER A 214 7.69 -19.53 -6.25
N THR A 215 6.96 -18.69 -5.52
CA THR A 215 5.86 -17.90 -6.07
C THR A 215 6.31 -16.90 -7.15
N LYS A 216 7.61 -16.60 -7.22
CA LYS A 216 8.20 -15.83 -8.34
C LYS A 216 8.06 -16.53 -9.69
N GLU A 217 7.94 -17.86 -9.70
CA GLU A 217 7.64 -18.64 -10.91
C GLU A 217 6.15 -18.54 -11.29
N ALA A 218 5.27 -18.45 -10.29
CA ALA A 218 3.83 -18.27 -10.43
C ALA A 218 3.49 -16.79 -10.68
N ARG A 219 3.80 -16.29 -11.88
CA ARG A 219 3.48 -14.90 -12.24
C ARG A 219 1.98 -14.70 -12.34
N ILE A 220 1.43 -13.96 -11.38
CA ILE A 220 0.02 -13.64 -11.33
C ILE A 220 -0.40 -12.91 -12.63
N GLY A 221 -1.50 -13.36 -13.25
CA GLY A 221 -1.97 -12.90 -14.56
C GLY A 221 -1.40 -13.66 -15.75
N ASP A 222 -0.53 -14.65 -15.52
CA ASP A 222 -0.06 -15.52 -16.58
C ASP A 222 -1.17 -16.48 -17.04
N THR A 223 -1.04 -16.93 -18.29
CA THR A 223 -1.90 -17.96 -18.88
C THR A 223 -1.21 -19.31 -18.78
N LEU A 224 -1.86 -20.26 -18.11
CA LEU A 224 -1.43 -21.65 -18.04
C LEU A 224 -2.22 -22.47 -19.08
N PHE A 225 -1.51 -23.26 -19.89
CA PHE A 225 -2.09 -24.07 -20.96
C PHE A 225 -1.39 -25.42 -21.10
N HIS A 226 -1.94 -26.35 -21.88
CA HIS A 226 -1.31 -27.66 -22.11
C HIS A 226 0.02 -27.53 -22.86
N ALA A 227 1.10 -28.14 -22.34
CA ALA A 227 2.46 -27.95 -22.84
C ALA A 227 2.68 -28.32 -24.33
N LYS A 228 1.81 -29.19 -24.88
CA LYS A 228 1.86 -29.63 -26.28
C LYS A 228 1.07 -28.75 -27.24
N THR A 229 0.47 -27.68 -26.74
CA THR A 229 -0.45 -26.82 -27.50
C THR A 229 0.08 -25.40 -27.55
N ILE A 230 -0.24 -24.66 -28.61
CA ILE A 230 0.06 -23.23 -28.71
C ILE A 230 -1.28 -22.51 -28.65
N VAL A 231 -1.42 -21.62 -27.67
CA VAL A 231 -2.63 -20.84 -27.46
C VAL A 231 -2.30 -19.36 -27.49
N LYS A 232 -3.30 -18.55 -27.86
CA LYS A 232 -3.22 -17.09 -27.66
C LYS A 232 -3.37 -16.84 -26.15
N PRO A 233 -2.38 -16.19 -25.49
CA PRO A 233 -2.48 -15.87 -24.07
C PRO A 233 -3.72 -15.01 -23.78
N LEU A 234 -4.28 -15.20 -22.60
CA LEU A 234 -5.34 -14.36 -22.07
C LEU A 234 -4.79 -12.95 -21.78
N PRO A 235 -5.64 -11.91 -21.77
CA PRO A 235 -5.22 -10.60 -21.28
C PRO A 235 -4.68 -10.74 -19.85
N GLY A 236 -3.39 -10.52 -19.67
CA GLY A 236 -2.75 -10.59 -18.36
C GLY A 236 -3.00 -9.35 -17.52
N PHE A 237 -2.54 -9.38 -16.28
CA PHE A 237 -2.61 -8.22 -15.38
C PHE A 237 -1.44 -7.26 -15.62
N LYS A 238 -1.68 -5.97 -15.39
CA LYS A 238 -0.59 -4.99 -15.28
C LYS A 238 0.23 -5.32 -14.04
N ALA A 239 1.55 -5.20 -14.12
CA ALA A 239 2.40 -5.42 -12.95
C ALA A 239 2.03 -4.42 -11.84
N ALA A 240 2.00 -4.92 -10.60
CA ALA A 240 1.89 -4.08 -9.41
C ALA A 240 2.96 -2.99 -9.41
N ARG A 241 2.54 -1.73 -9.26
CA ARG A 241 3.44 -0.58 -9.15
C ARG A 241 3.60 -0.23 -7.68
N HIS A 242 4.85 -0.25 -7.21
CA HIS A 242 5.18 0.14 -5.84
C HIS A 242 5.16 1.66 -5.72
N MET A 243 4.24 2.18 -4.94
CA MET A 243 4.02 3.61 -4.75
C MET A 243 4.77 4.17 -3.55
N VAL A 244 4.98 3.32 -2.54
CA VAL A 244 5.58 3.69 -1.26
C VAL A 244 6.80 2.82 -1.02
N PHE A 245 7.90 3.43 -0.59
CA PHE A 245 9.14 2.74 -0.28
C PHE A 245 9.57 3.05 1.15
N SER A 246 10.04 2.05 1.88
CA SER A 246 10.68 2.26 3.18
C SER A 246 11.90 1.36 3.34
N GLY A 247 12.93 1.89 4.00
CA GLY A 247 14.04 1.11 4.51
C GLY A 247 13.65 0.41 5.80
N LEU A 248 13.79 -0.92 5.82
CA LEU A 248 13.62 -1.79 6.98
C LEU A 248 15.00 -2.25 7.46
N PHE A 249 15.32 -1.91 8.71
CA PHE A 249 16.59 -2.25 9.35
C PHE A 249 16.32 -3.07 10.61
N PRO A 250 17.15 -4.06 10.96
CA PRO A 250 17.02 -4.73 12.23
C PRO A 250 17.37 -3.77 13.37
N ALA A 251 16.68 -3.87 14.51
CA ALA A 251 17.02 -3.08 15.70
C ALA A 251 18.44 -3.42 16.19
N ASP A 252 18.83 -4.69 16.12
CA ASP A 252 20.17 -5.17 16.42
C ASP A 252 20.86 -5.70 15.16
N GLY A 253 22.09 -5.25 14.90
CA GLY A 253 22.82 -5.63 13.68
C GLY A 253 23.11 -7.14 13.54
N SER A 254 23.04 -7.91 14.62
CA SER A 254 23.14 -9.37 14.60
C SER A 254 21.96 -10.06 13.92
N ASP A 255 20.80 -9.39 13.87
CA ASP A 255 19.53 -10.01 13.48
C ASP A 255 19.27 -9.85 11.97
N PHE A 256 20.24 -9.35 11.22
CA PHE A 256 20.13 -9.16 9.78
C PHE A 256 19.78 -10.46 9.02
N GLU A 257 20.40 -11.59 9.38
CA GLU A 257 20.11 -12.89 8.75
C GLU A 257 18.69 -13.38 9.10
N ALA A 258 18.25 -13.18 10.35
CA ALA A 258 16.89 -13.52 10.76
C ALA A 258 15.86 -12.68 10.00
N LEU A 259 16.12 -11.38 9.85
CA LEU A 259 15.28 -10.47 9.05
C LEU A 259 15.27 -10.85 7.57
N ASN A 260 16.42 -11.21 6.98
CA ASN A 260 16.50 -11.67 5.59
C ASN A 260 15.59 -12.89 5.37
N HIS A 261 15.68 -13.89 6.25
CA HIS A 261 14.84 -15.09 6.18
C HIS A 261 13.35 -14.80 6.38
N ALA A 262 13.00 -13.91 7.31
CA ALA A 262 11.61 -13.51 7.54
C ALA A 262 11.03 -12.81 6.30
N ILE A 263 11.76 -11.86 5.71
CA ILE A 263 11.34 -11.16 4.49
C ILE A 263 11.23 -12.13 3.31
N GLU A 264 12.19 -13.03 3.12
CA GLU A 264 12.12 -14.04 2.06
C GLU A 264 10.89 -14.95 2.18
N ARG A 265 10.55 -15.40 3.40
CA ARG A 265 9.34 -16.20 3.62
C ARG A 265 8.06 -15.40 3.43
N LEU A 266 8.00 -14.16 3.92
CA LEU A 266 6.79 -13.35 3.79
C LEU A 266 6.54 -12.92 2.34
N THR A 267 7.59 -12.57 1.60
CA THR A 267 7.51 -12.24 0.16
C THR A 267 7.22 -13.44 -0.73
N CYS A 268 7.39 -14.68 -0.24
CA CYS A 268 6.85 -15.84 -0.94
C CYS A 268 5.31 -15.77 -0.97
N ASN A 269 4.65 -15.33 0.09
CA ASN A 269 3.19 -15.20 0.10
C ASN A 269 2.72 -13.87 -0.51
N ASP A 270 3.55 -12.83 -0.42
CA ASP A 270 3.24 -11.52 -0.96
C ASP A 270 4.16 -11.14 -2.12
N ALA A 271 3.73 -11.50 -3.34
CA ALA A 271 4.46 -11.20 -4.56
C ALA A 271 4.40 -9.71 -4.96
N SER A 272 3.65 -8.88 -4.22
CA SER A 272 3.49 -7.45 -4.50
C SER A 272 4.50 -6.56 -3.77
N VAL A 273 5.34 -7.15 -2.90
CA VAL A 273 6.43 -6.45 -2.22
C VAL A 273 7.74 -6.61 -2.98
N SER A 274 8.38 -5.48 -3.31
CA SER A 274 9.74 -5.49 -3.83
C SER A 274 10.75 -5.36 -2.70
N VAL A 275 11.86 -6.08 -2.79
CA VAL A 275 12.91 -6.08 -1.76
C VAL A 275 14.28 -5.95 -2.41
N THR A 276 15.06 -4.97 -1.94
CA THR A 276 16.45 -4.78 -2.35
C THR A 276 17.32 -4.56 -1.12
N LYS A 277 18.54 -5.12 -1.09
CA LYS A 277 19.46 -4.93 0.04
C LYS A 277 19.99 -3.50 0.05
N GLU A 278 20.01 -2.87 1.22
CA GLU A 278 20.50 -1.50 1.41
C GLU A 278 21.47 -1.43 2.58
N SER A 279 22.43 -0.50 2.50
CA SER A 279 23.30 -0.15 3.63
C SER A 279 23.13 1.31 4.01
N SER A 280 23.04 1.56 5.31
CA SER A 280 22.92 2.88 5.93
C SER A 280 24.12 3.12 6.83
N THR A 281 24.67 4.34 6.77
CA THR A 281 25.76 4.77 7.67
C THR A 281 25.30 4.83 9.13
N ALA A 282 24.01 5.08 9.38
CA ALA A 282 23.45 5.22 10.72
C ALA A 282 22.83 3.91 11.25
N LEU A 283 22.21 3.10 10.38
CA LEU A 283 21.42 1.92 10.77
C LEU A 283 22.05 0.59 10.37
N GLY A 284 23.19 0.59 9.67
CA GLY A 284 23.86 -0.62 9.22
C GLY A 284 23.19 -1.26 8.00
N LEU A 285 23.21 -2.59 7.92
CA LEU A 285 22.63 -3.35 6.82
C LEU A 285 21.13 -3.54 7.00
N GLY A 286 20.37 -3.37 5.93
CA GLY A 286 18.92 -3.56 5.92
C GLY A 286 18.39 -3.78 4.51
N PHE A 287 17.11 -3.46 4.31
CA PHE A 287 16.39 -3.69 3.07
C PHE A 287 15.59 -2.46 2.69
N ARG A 288 15.63 -2.06 1.41
CA ARG A 288 14.66 -1.15 0.84
C ARG A 288 13.51 -1.98 0.29
N CYS A 289 12.34 -1.82 0.90
CA CYS A 289 11.12 -2.47 0.50
C CYS A 289 10.18 -1.49 -0.21
N GLY A 290 9.57 -1.91 -1.32
CA GLY A 290 8.53 -1.18 -2.02
C GLY A 290 7.17 -1.86 -1.83
N PHE A 291 6.15 -1.05 -1.56
CA PHE A 291 4.79 -1.45 -1.21
C PHE A 291 3.77 -0.76 -2.13
N LEU A 292 2.56 -1.33 -2.19
CA LEU A 292 1.44 -0.77 -2.94
C LEU A 292 0.91 0.53 -2.31
N GLY A 293 1.00 0.65 -1.00
CA GLY A 293 0.60 1.82 -0.22
C GLY A 293 1.01 1.71 1.24
N LEU A 294 0.49 2.61 2.07
CA LEU A 294 0.81 2.71 3.49
C LEU A 294 0.25 1.57 4.34
N LEU A 295 -1.02 1.20 4.14
CA LEU A 295 -1.63 0.12 4.89
C LEU A 295 -0.95 -1.20 4.57
N HIS A 296 -0.60 -1.42 3.30
CA HIS A 296 0.16 -2.60 2.91
C HIS A 296 1.53 -2.62 3.61
N MET A 297 2.25 -1.49 3.67
CA MET A 297 3.50 -1.39 4.46
C MET A 297 3.29 -1.72 5.94
N ASP A 298 2.24 -1.17 6.57
CA ASP A 298 1.95 -1.36 7.99
C ASP A 298 1.58 -2.82 8.31
N VAL A 299 0.75 -3.45 7.47
CA VAL A 299 0.41 -4.87 7.59
C VAL A 299 1.66 -5.73 7.42
N PHE A 300 2.49 -5.46 6.41
CA PHE A 300 3.73 -6.21 6.20
C PHE A 300 4.69 -6.08 7.40
N HIS A 301 4.84 -4.87 7.94
CA HIS A 301 5.62 -4.60 9.14
C HIS A 301 5.09 -5.38 10.35
N GLN A 302 3.77 -5.30 10.60
CA GLN A 302 3.13 -5.99 11.71
C GLN A 302 3.29 -7.52 11.60
N ARG A 303 3.20 -8.09 10.39
CA ARG A 303 3.42 -9.52 10.17
C ARG A 303 4.86 -9.93 10.46
N LEU A 304 5.85 -9.13 10.08
CA LEU A 304 7.25 -9.38 10.44
C LEU A 304 7.49 -9.42 11.96
N GLU A 305 6.84 -8.53 12.71
CA GLU A 305 6.94 -8.51 14.18
C GLU A 305 6.18 -9.68 14.83
N GLN A 306 4.95 -9.94 14.39
CA GLN A 306 4.06 -10.92 15.03
C GLN A 306 4.35 -12.37 14.64
N GLU A 307 4.62 -12.65 13.36
CA GLU A 307 4.82 -14.02 12.86
C GLU A 307 6.26 -14.50 13.06
N TYR A 308 7.24 -13.60 12.93
CA TYR A 308 8.66 -13.94 12.96
C TYR A 308 9.41 -13.39 14.16
N GLY A 309 8.77 -12.57 15.02
CA GLY A 309 9.38 -12.02 16.23
C GLY A 309 10.54 -11.06 15.92
N THR A 310 10.59 -10.49 14.72
CA THR A 310 11.69 -9.60 14.32
C THR A 310 11.43 -8.17 14.80
N HIS A 311 12.39 -7.57 15.49
CA HIS A 311 12.32 -6.17 15.89
C HIS A 311 12.96 -5.31 14.80
N ILE A 312 12.13 -4.50 14.14
CA ILE A 312 12.53 -3.73 12.96
C ILE A 312 12.36 -2.23 13.16
N ILE A 313 13.25 -1.47 12.53
CA ILE A 313 13.23 -0.02 12.43
C ILE A 313 12.89 0.33 10.99
N SER A 314 11.75 1.01 10.79
CA SER A 314 11.32 1.53 9.50
C SER A 314 11.75 2.99 9.34
N THR A 315 12.24 3.36 8.16
CA THR A 315 12.50 4.78 7.80
C THR A 315 11.22 5.49 7.38
N VAL A 316 11.29 6.81 7.19
CA VAL A 316 10.15 7.58 6.65
C VAL A 316 9.78 7.03 5.27
N PRO A 317 8.50 6.73 5.00
CA PRO A 317 8.08 6.27 3.70
C PRO A 317 8.36 7.33 2.63
N THR A 318 8.93 6.90 1.50
CA THR A 318 9.27 7.73 0.35
C THR A 318 8.48 7.31 -0.88
N VAL A 319 8.45 8.18 -1.88
CA VAL A 319 7.81 7.91 -3.18
C VAL A 319 8.88 7.95 -4.29
N PRO A 320 8.67 7.25 -5.42
CA PRO A 320 9.64 7.24 -6.52
C PRO A 320 9.60 8.56 -7.30
N TYR A 321 10.68 9.34 -7.23
CA TYR A 321 10.84 10.60 -7.96
C TYR A 321 11.60 10.40 -9.27
N ILE A 322 11.35 11.25 -10.27
CA ILE A 322 12.16 11.26 -11.50
C ILE A 322 12.95 12.57 -11.53
N PHE A 323 14.26 12.47 -11.70
CA PHE A 323 15.14 13.63 -11.88
C PHE A 323 15.79 13.59 -13.27
N GLU A 324 15.79 14.74 -13.95
CA GLU A 324 16.51 14.95 -15.20
C GLU A 324 17.75 15.81 -14.94
N TYR A 325 18.90 15.36 -15.46
CA TYR A 325 20.17 16.06 -15.35
C TYR A 325 20.48 16.88 -16.60
N SER A 326 21.46 17.77 -16.49
CA SER A 326 21.92 18.63 -17.59
C SER A 326 22.40 17.89 -18.85
N ASP A 327 22.70 16.60 -18.76
CA ASP A 327 23.06 15.74 -19.89
C ASP A 327 21.83 15.07 -20.57
N GLY A 328 20.62 15.36 -20.09
CA GLY A 328 19.37 14.77 -20.57
C GLY A 328 19.06 13.38 -19.99
N SER A 329 19.92 12.82 -19.13
CA SER A 329 19.65 11.55 -18.48
C SER A 329 18.54 11.69 -17.43
N LYS A 330 17.64 10.71 -17.38
CA LYS A 330 16.57 10.61 -16.37
C LYS A 330 16.86 9.46 -15.44
N VAL A 331 16.78 9.72 -14.13
CA VAL A 331 17.00 8.72 -13.09
C VAL A 331 15.79 8.68 -12.17
N GLU A 332 15.27 7.48 -11.94
CA GLU A 332 14.27 7.24 -10.90
C GLU A 332 14.97 7.09 -9.54
N VAL A 333 14.56 7.89 -8.57
CA VAL A 333 15.15 7.97 -7.24
C VAL A 333 14.09 7.58 -6.21
N GLN A 334 14.28 6.38 -5.64
CA GLN A 334 13.45 5.84 -4.56
C GLN A 334 14.04 6.17 -3.18
N ASN A 335 15.36 6.20 -3.09
CA ASN A 335 16.10 6.55 -1.89
C ASN A 335 16.64 7.99 -2.00
N PRO A 336 16.22 8.93 -1.14
CA PRO A 336 16.74 10.28 -1.11
C PRO A 336 18.27 10.35 -0.96
N ALA A 337 18.88 9.43 -0.21
CA ALA A 337 20.34 9.41 -0.01
C ALA A 337 21.11 9.16 -1.31
N ALA A 338 20.52 8.41 -2.26
CA ALA A 338 21.12 8.14 -3.56
C ALA A 338 21.16 9.38 -4.46
N LEU A 339 20.38 10.43 -4.16
CA LEU A 339 20.47 11.68 -4.89
C LEU A 339 21.75 12.44 -4.45
N PRO A 340 22.73 12.66 -5.35
CA PRO A 340 23.97 13.33 -5.00
C PRO A 340 23.72 14.80 -4.62
N SER A 341 24.06 15.18 -3.39
CA SER A 341 23.89 16.57 -2.90
C SER A 341 24.84 17.57 -3.59
N ASN A 342 25.92 17.08 -4.23
CA ASN A 342 26.96 17.87 -4.93
C ASN A 342 27.27 17.28 -6.32
N SER A 343 26.26 17.00 -7.15
CA SER A 343 26.53 16.52 -8.50
C SER A 343 27.21 17.61 -9.35
N LYS A 344 28.28 17.22 -10.06
CA LYS A 344 28.85 18.03 -11.17
C LYS A 344 27.82 18.31 -12.26
N GLN A 345 26.76 17.48 -12.31
CA GLN A 345 25.61 17.60 -13.20
C GLN A 345 24.47 18.30 -12.47
N ARG A 346 24.01 19.43 -13.01
CA ARG A 346 22.91 20.19 -12.42
C ARG A 346 21.59 19.50 -12.78
N VAL A 347 20.72 19.32 -11.78
CA VAL A 347 19.32 18.91 -12.02
C VAL A 347 18.62 20.02 -12.80
N THR A 348 18.04 19.67 -13.95
CA THR A 348 17.31 20.60 -14.83
C THR A 348 15.81 20.58 -14.55
N ALA A 349 15.27 19.40 -14.27
CA ALA A 349 13.86 19.21 -13.96
C ALA A 349 13.66 18.01 -13.02
N SER A 350 12.57 18.05 -12.28
CA SER A 350 12.16 16.98 -11.38
C SER A 350 10.65 16.76 -11.48
N TRP A 351 10.25 15.50 -11.35
CA TRP A 351 8.86 15.09 -11.36
C TRP A 351 8.56 14.26 -10.11
N GLU A 352 7.38 14.49 -9.55
CA GLU A 352 6.83 13.69 -8.46
C GLU A 352 5.59 12.91 -8.94
N PRO A 353 5.34 11.73 -8.35
CA PRO A 353 4.10 11.00 -8.61
C PRO A 353 2.91 11.75 -8.02
N THR A 354 1.82 11.81 -8.77
CA THR A 354 0.55 12.36 -8.31
C THR A 354 -0.52 11.29 -8.33
N VAL A 355 -1.58 11.50 -7.56
CA VAL A 355 -2.74 10.62 -7.52
C VAL A 355 -4.01 11.43 -7.71
N LEU A 356 -5.05 10.79 -8.23
CA LEU A 356 -6.39 11.36 -8.23
C LEU A 356 -7.10 10.88 -6.96
N ALA A 357 -7.18 11.76 -5.98
CA ALA A 357 -7.89 11.55 -4.74
C ALA A 357 -9.39 11.77 -4.93
N THR A 358 -10.17 10.79 -4.49
CA THR A 358 -11.62 10.87 -4.36
C THR A 358 -11.97 11.02 -2.88
N ILE A 359 -12.64 12.13 -2.53
CA ILE A 359 -13.02 12.47 -1.17
C ILE A 359 -14.53 12.64 -1.11
N ILE A 360 -15.20 11.89 -0.21
CA ILE A 360 -16.62 12.08 0.08
C ILE A 360 -16.78 12.45 1.55
N ILE A 361 -17.45 13.57 1.80
CA ILE A 361 -17.58 14.18 3.13
C ILE A 361 -18.98 14.75 3.33
N PRO A 362 -19.45 14.88 4.58
CA PRO A 362 -20.59 15.73 4.88
C PRO A 362 -20.34 17.19 4.47
N SER A 363 -21.36 17.87 3.96
CA SER A 363 -21.27 19.23 3.41
C SER A 363 -20.78 20.28 4.42
N GLU A 364 -20.96 20.01 5.72
CA GLU A 364 -20.46 20.87 6.80
C GLU A 364 -18.93 20.95 6.90
N TYR A 365 -18.19 19.93 6.42
CA TYR A 365 -16.73 19.88 6.50
C TYR A 365 -16.00 20.34 5.23
N VAL A 366 -16.73 20.83 4.22
CA VAL A 366 -16.16 21.21 2.92
C VAL A 366 -15.05 22.26 3.06
N GLY A 367 -15.27 23.33 3.84
CA GLY A 367 -14.30 24.40 4.03
C GLY A 367 -12.96 23.92 4.63
N PRO A 368 -12.97 23.24 5.79
CA PRO A 368 -11.77 22.63 6.37
C PRO A 368 -11.02 21.69 5.42
N VAL A 369 -11.75 20.86 4.66
CA VAL A 369 -11.15 19.87 3.74
C VAL A 369 -10.50 20.55 2.54
N ILE A 370 -11.12 21.59 1.95
CA ILE A 370 -10.49 22.39 0.88
C ILE A 370 -9.17 22.99 1.37
N THR A 371 -9.15 23.50 2.61
CA THR A 371 -7.95 24.08 3.21
C THR A 371 -6.85 23.03 3.35
N LEU A 372 -7.18 21.85 3.88
CA LEU A 372 -6.25 20.72 3.98
C LEU A 372 -5.69 20.33 2.60
N CYS A 373 -6.54 20.13 1.60
CA CYS A 373 -6.09 19.80 0.24
C CYS A 373 -5.20 20.89 -0.36
N SER A 374 -5.50 22.17 -0.12
CA SER A 374 -4.68 23.30 -0.59
C SER A 374 -3.29 23.33 0.07
N GLU A 375 -3.20 23.11 1.39
CA GLU A 375 -1.92 23.01 2.10
C GLU A 375 -1.05 21.85 1.59
N ARG A 376 -1.70 20.79 1.10
CA ARG A 376 -1.08 19.61 0.48
C ARG A 376 -0.84 19.77 -1.02
N ARG A 377 -0.95 21.00 -1.54
CA ARG A 377 -0.71 21.35 -2.96
C ARG A 377 -1.68 20.65 -3.93
N GLY A 378 -2.88 20.33 -3.45
CA GLY A 378 -3.92 19.69 -4.24
C GLY A 378 -4.53 20.64 -5.26
N GLN A 379 -4.71 20.14 -6.47
CA GLN A 379 -5.49 20.81 -7.51
C GLN A 379 -6.90 20.20 -7.54
N GLN A 380 -7.93 21.01 -7.26
CA GLN A 380 -9.31 20.55 -7.38
C GLN A 380 -9.64 20.32 -8.86
N LEU A 381 -10.17 19.13 -9.17
CA LEU A 381 -10.60 18.74 -10.52
C LEU A 381 -12.12 18.75 -10.62
N GLU A 382 -12.80 18.21 -9.61
CA GLU A 382 -14.25 18.09 -9.59
C GLU A 382 -14.80 18.41 -8.20
N TYR A 383 -15.98 19.01 -8.17
CA TYR A 383 -16.74 19.29 -6.96
C TYR A 383 -18.23 19.24 -7.29
N SER A 384 -18.94 18.34 -6.62
CA SER A 384 -20.38 18.15 -6.79
C SER A 384 -21.02 17.72 -5.47
N PHE A 385 -22.34 17.81 -5.38
CA PHE A 385 -23.09 17.27 -4.25
C PHE A 385 -23.70 15.92 -4.67
N ILE A 386 -23.51 14.91 -3.84
CA ILE A 386 -24.14 13.59 -4.02
C ILE A 386 -25.61 13.69 -3.63
N ASP A 387 -25.86 14.35 -2.50
CA ASP A 387 -27.17 14.63 -1.96
C ASP A 387 -27.13 15.97 -1.20
N SER A 388 -28.21 16.32 -0.49
CA SER A 388 -28.29 17.56 0.29
C SER A 388 -27.29 17.63 1.47
N GLN A 389 -26.70 16.51 1.88
CA GLN A 389 -25.87 16.37 3.07
C GLN A 389 -24.41 16.03 2.76
N ARG A 390 -24.07 15.57 1.55
CA ARG A 390 -22.74 15.09 1.20
C ARG A 390 -22.18 15.73 -0.07
N ALA A 391 -20.92 16.10 0.02
CA ALA A 391 -20.12 16.59 -1.09
C ALA A 391 -19.17 15.50 -1.60
N PHE A 392 -19.04 15.45 -2.92
CA PHE A 392 -18.04 14.68 -3.66
C PHE A 392 -16.97 15.65 -4.18
N MET A 393 -15.70 15.29 -3.96
CA MET A 393 -14.57 16.10 -4.40
C MET A 393 -13.52 15.20 -5.04
N LYS A 394 -13.05 15.60 -6.23
CA LYS A 394 -11.91 14.96 -6.90
C LYS A 394 -10.74 15.93 -6.93
N TYR A 395 -9.58 15.50 -6.44
CA TYR A 395 -8.36 16.29 -6.37
C TYR A 395 -7.20 15.55 -7.04
N ARG A 396 -6.33 16.28 -7.76
CA ARG A 396 -4.98 15.79 -8.05
C ARG A 396 -4.07 16.21 -6.92
N LEU A 397 -3.48 15.24 -6.23
CA LEU A 397 -2.60 15.47 -5.08
C LEU A 397 -1.24 14.79 -5.31
N PRO A 398 -0.12 15.42 -4.93
CA PRO A 398 1.17 14.75 -4.89
C PRO A 398 1.15 13.58 -3.90
N LEU A 399 1.56 12.38 -4.35
CA LEU A 399 1.46 11.17 -3.54
C LEU A 399 2.18 11.32 -2.20
N ARG A 400 3.35 11.95 -2.20
CA ARG A 400 4.13 12.20 -0.99
C ARG A 400 3.35 12.96 0.09
N GLU A 401 2.50 13.89 -0.31
CA GLU A 401 1.70 14.70 0.63
C GLU A 401 0.54 13.90 1.24
N ILE A 402 0.16 12.77 0.64
CA ILE A 402 -0.85 11.84 1.14
C ILE A 402 -0.24 10.78 2.04
N VAL A 403 0.94 10.27 1.67
CA VAL A 403 1.70 9.27 2.42
C VAL A 403 2.04 9.75 3.84
N VAL A 404 2.05 11.07 4.04
CA VAL A 404 2.34 11.72 5.32
C VAL A 404 1.06 12.23 5.97
N ASP A 405 0.55 11.50 6.97
CA ASP A 405 -0.48 11.90 7.94
C ASP A 405 -1.82 12.44 7.38
N PHE A 406 -1.99 12.48 6.05
CA PHE A 406 -3.14 13.08 5.39
C PHE A 406 -4.45 12.40 5.77
N TYR A 407 -4.43 11.06 5.80
CA TYR A 407 -5.61 10.28 6.16
C TYR A 407 -6.06 10.55 7.61
N ASN A 408 -5.12 10.63 8.54
CA ASN A 408 -5.41 10.91 9.95
C ASN A 408 -5.92 12.34 10.14
N GLU A 409 -5.30 13.32 9.49
CA GLU A 409 -5.75 14.71 9.50
C GLU A 409 -7.16 14.83 8.91
N LEU A 410 -7.40 14.23 7.74
CA LEU A 410 -8.70 14.23 7.07
C LEU A 410 -9.79 13.59 7.96
N LYS A 411 -9.49 12.47 8.61
CA LYS A 411 -10.40 11.85 9.57
C LYS A 411 -10.61 12.72 10.80
N SER A 412 -9.57 13.36 11.32
CA SER A 412 -9.68 14.24 12.49
C SER A 412 -10.57 15.46 12.23
N ILE A 413 -10.36 16.17 11.11
CA ILE A 413 -11.15 17.37 10.76
C ILE A 413 -12.62 17.06 10.44
N THR A 414 -12.92 15.82 10.04
CA THR A 414 -14.27 15.38 9.67
C THR A 414 -14.93 14.50 10.71
N SER A 415 -14.38 14.42 11.93
CA SER A 415 -14.88 13.53 12.99
C SER A 415 -15.00 12.05 12.56
N GLY A 416 -14.19 11.62 11.60
CA GLY A 416 -14.18 10.28 11.03
C GLY A 416 -15.13 10.06 9.85
N TYR A 417 -15.99 11.02 9.52
CA TYR A 417 -17.02 10.89 8.49
C TYR A 417 -16.49 10.96 7.06
N ALA A 418 -15.29 11.51 6.83
CA ALA A 418 -14.69 11.50 5.50
C ALA A 418 -14.41 10.08 5.03
N SER A 419 -14.68 9.80 3.77
CA SER A 419 -14.11 8.66 3.06
C SER A 419 -13.14 9.17 2.00
N PHE A 420 -12.06 8.42 1.83
CA PHE A 420 -10.94 8.78 0.97
C PHE A 420 -10.46 7.55 0.23
N ASP A 421 -10.30 7.71 -1.07
CA ASP A 421 -9.72 6.73 -1.98
C ASP A 421 -8.82 7.48 -2.98
N TYR A 422 -7.89 6.80 -3.64
CA TYR A 422 -7.03 7.42 -4.63
C TYR A 422 -6.56 6.45 -5.71
N GLU A 423 -6.38 6.96 -6.92
CA GLU A 423 -5.86 6.20 -8.06
C GLU A 423 -4.54 6.81 -8.56
N ASP A 424 -3.64 5.98 -9.09
CA ASP A 424 -2.39 6.46 -9.69
C ASP A 424 -2.68 7.48 -10.79
N SER A 425 -1.86 8.53 -10.85
CA SER A 425 -1.95 9.55 -11.88
C SER A 425 -0.59 9.82 -12.51
N GLU A 426 -0.57 10.71 -13.48
CA GLU A 426 0.65 11.05 -14.20
C GLU A 426 1.67 11.75 -13.29
N TYR A 427 2.93 11.68 -13.69
CA TYR A 427 4.01 12.40 -13.03
C TYR A 427 3.90 13.89 -13.33
N GLN A 428 3.92 14.71 -12.27
CA GLN A 428 3.85 16.15 -12.41
C GLN A 428 5.22 16.78 -12.14
N GLN A 429 5.61 17.72 -13.00
CA GLN A 429 6.83 18.50 -12.79
C GLN A 429 6.67 19.38 -11.54
N ALA A 430 7.64 19.31 -10.63
CA ALA A 430 7.63 20.03 -9.36
C ALA A 430 9.05 20.52 -9.00
N ASP A 431 9.14 21.57 -8.19
CA ASP A 431 10.42 22.10 -7.70
C ASP A 431 10.86 21.36 -6.44
N LEU A 432 11.59 20.26 -6.64
CA LEU A 432 11.99 19.34 -5.58
C LEU A 432 13.45 19.58 -5.18
N VAL A 433 13.67 19.61 -3.87
CA VAL A 433 15.00 19.78 -3.27
C VAL A 433 15.27 18.66 -2.27
N LYS A 434 16.51 18.18 -2.21
CA LYS A 434 16.96 17.27 -1.17
C LYS A 434 17.28 18.06 0.09
N LEU A 435 16.65 17.66 1.19
CA LEU A 435 16.87 18.14 2.54
C LEU A 435 17.69 17.10 3.31
N ASP A 436 18.94 17.45 3.57
CA ASP A 436 19.89 16.65 4.34
C ASP A 436 19.87 17.08 5.82
N ILE A 437 19.85 16.12 6.73
CA ILE A 437 20.09 16.35 8.16
C ILE A 437 21.56 16.08 8.45
N LEU A 438 22.25 17.06 9.04
CA LEU A 438 23.65 16.98 9.42
C LEU A 438 23.83 17.05 10.93
N LEU A 439 24.58 16.12 11.48
CA LEU A 439 25.05 16.12 12.86
C LEU A 439 26.55 16.44 12.88
N ASN A 440 26.92 17.54 13.52
CA ASN A 440 28.30 18.04 13.55
C ASN A 440 28.96 18.18 12.16
N GLY A 441 28.13 18.38 11.12
CA GLY A 441 28.58 18.51 9.72
C GLY A 441 28.65 17.20 8.95
N GLN A 442 28.34 16.05 9.56
CA GLN A 442 28.20 14.77 8.88
C GLN A 442 26.73 14.52 8.54
N ALA A 443 26.44 14.17 7.29
CA ALA A 443 25.08 13.85 6.85
C ALA A 443 24.61 12.51 7.45
N VAL A 444 23.34 12.45 7.81
CA VAL A 444 22.68 11.23 8.31
C VAL A 444 21.77 10.71 7.21
N ASP A 445 22.26 9.73 6.44
CA ASP A 445 21.60 9.27 5.21
C ASP A 445 20.17 8.78 5.44
N ALA A 446 19.94 8.08 6.55
CA ALA A 446 18.62 7.56 6.94
C ALA A 446 17.55 8.65 7.20
N MET A 447 17.97 9.90 7.36
CA MET A 447 17.08 11.06 7.59
C MET A 447 17.01 12.00 6.39
N ALA A 448 17.70 11.69 5.29
CA ALA A 448 17.61 12.48 4.07
C ALA A 448 16.18 12.37 3.51
N THR A 449 15.62 13.51 3.11
CA THR A 449 14.28 13.55 2.51
C THR A 449 14.26 14.49 1.32
N ILE A 450 13.52 14.15 0.27
CA ILE A 450 13.23 15.10 -0.82
C ILE A 450 12.07 15.96 -0.36
N VAL A 451 11.91 17.22 -0.73
CA VAL A 451 10.72 18.03 -0.36
C VAL A 451 10.47 19.06 -1.44
N HIS A 452 9.25 19.58 -1.52
CA HIS A 452 9.01 20.77 -2.32
C HIS A 452 9.77 21.97 -1.74
N SER A 453 10.41 22.78 -2.59
CA SER A 453 11.27 23.91 -2.19
C SER A 453 10.61 24.86 -1.19
N LEU A 454 9.34 25.22 -1.43
CA LEU A 454 8.51 26.06 -0.56
C LEU A 454 8.35 25.52 0.88
N LYS A 455 8.33 24.19 1.07
CA LYS A 455 8.15 23.55 2.38
C LYS A 455 9.46 23.26 3.09
N ALA A 456 10.59 23.29 2.38
CA ALA A 456 11.88 22.83 2.88
C ALA A 456 12.35 23.55 4.15
N GLN A 457 12.09 24.87 4.25
CA GLN A 457 12.47 25.63 5.45
C GLN A 457 11.65 25.27 6.68
N ARG A 458 10.32 25.11 6.53
CA ARG A 458 9.42 24.73 7.63
C ARG A 458 9.73 23.32 8.10
N MET A 459 9.79 22.37 7.17
CA MET A 459 10.09 20.96 7.45
C MET A 459 11.47 20.80 8.09
N GLY A 460 12.50 21.46 7.55
CA GLY A 460 13.85 21.42 8.11
C GLY A 460 13.92 21.94 9.55
N ARG A 461 13.12 22.94 9.89
CA ARG A 461 13.06 23.45 11.27
C ARG A 461 12.37 22.47 12.21
N GLU A 462 11.23 21.91 11.80
CA GLU A 462 10.48 20.93 12.60
C GLU A 462 11.30 19.67 12.89
N LEU A 463 12.01 19.13 11.89
CA LEU A 463 12.89 17.97 12.05
C LEU A 463 14.02 18.26 13.05
N VAL A 464 14.68 19.40 12.89
CA VAL A 464 15.81 19.80 13.75
C VAL A 464 15.34 20.07 15.20
N ASP A 465 14.19 20.72 15.38
CA ASP A 465 13.60 20.99 16.70
C ASP A 465 13.17 19.71 17.43
N LYS A 466 12.65 18.72 16.71
CA LYS A 466 12.31 17.42 17.30
C LYS A 466 13.56 16.60 17.63
N LEU A 467 14.54 16.53 16.72
CA LEU A 467 15.82 15.86 16.96
C LEU A 467 16.53 16.36 18.23
N LYS A 468 16.49 17.67 18.46
CA LYS A 468 17.05 18.30 19.66
C LYS A 468 16.49 17.71 20.97
N LYS A 469 15.24 17.25 20.97
CA LYS A 469 14.57 16.71 22.16
C LYS A 469 14.97 15.27 22.48
N PHE A 470 15.40 14.50 21.48
CA PHE A 470 15.78 13.09 21.65
C PHE A 470 17.27 12.87 21.83
N ILE A 471 18.11 13.77 21.31
CA ILE A 471 19.56 13.63 21.46
C ILE A 471 19.98 14.10 22.85
N ASP A 472 20.56 13.19 23.62
CA ASP A 472 21.09 13.50 24.94
C ASP A 472 22.24 14.50 24.89
N ARG A 473 22.33 15.31 25.94
CA ARG A 473 23.44 16.27 26.10
C ARG A 473 24.74 15.50 26.32
N GLN A 474 25.72 15.73 25.47
CA GLN A 474 27.06 15.16 25.65
C GLN A 474 28.05 16.15 26.28
N MET A 475 29.28 15.70 26.56
CA MET A 475 30.35 16.53 27.13
C MET A 475 30.89 17.58 26.14
N PHE A 476 30.55 17.46 24.87
CA PHE A 476 30.80 18.43 23.81
C PHE A 476 29.48 18.97 23.23
N GLU A 477 29.59 20.03 22.44
CA GLU A 477 28.46 20.68 21.81
C GLU A 477 28.06 19.92 20.55
N ILE A 478 26.79 19.58 20.44
CA ILE A 478 26.21 18.90 19.27
C ILE A 478 25.47 19.94 18.43
N ILE A 479 25.86 20.04 17.17
CA ILE A 479 25.24 20.92 16.19
C ILE A 479 24.35 20.07 15.30
N ILE A 480 23.05 20.39 15.24
CA ILE A 480 22.07 19.75 14.37
C ILE A 480 21.70 20.75 13.29
N GLN A 481 21.79 20.36 12.02
CA GLN A 481 21.50 21.24 10.89
C GLN A 481 20.61 20.52 9.89
N ALA A 482 19.71 21.26 9.26
CA ALA A 482 19.07 20.86 8.02
C ALA A 482 19.67 21.70 6.90
N ALA A 483 20.09 21.07 5.80
CA ALA A 483 20.68 21.76 4.65
C ALA A 483 20.10 21.28 3.32
N ILE A 484 20.13 22.18 2.35
CA ILE A 484 19.86 21.90 0.93
C ILE A 484 21.17 22.12 0.20
N GLY A 485 21.83 21.02 -0.18
CA GLY A 485 23.21 21.07 -0.69
C GLY A 485 24.13 21.74 0.34
N SER A 486 24.73 22.87 -0.03
CA SER A 486 25.62 23.64 0.84
C SER A 486 24.90 24.67 1.73
N LYS A 487 23.61 24.95 1.47
CA LYS A 487 22.86 26.00 2.19
C LYS A 487 22.16 25.41 3.41
N VAL A 488 22.55 25.85 4.60
CA VAL A 488 21.86 25.50 5.85
C VAL A 488 20.55 26.27 5.95
N VAL A 489 19.42 25.55 6.04
CA VAL A 489 18.08 26.14 6.15
C VAL A 489 17.58 26.23 7.59
N ALA A 490 18.00 25.30 8.45
CA ALA A 490 17.69 25.31 9.87
C ALA A 490 18.89 24.80 10.68
N ARG A 491 19.03 25.30 11.91
CA ARG A 491 20.13 24.93 12.81
C ARG A 491 19.69 25.01 14.25
N GLU A 492 19.93 23.94 15.00
CA GLU A 492 19.83 23.91 16.46
C GLU A 492 21.15 23.48 17.08
N THR A 493 21.30 23.77 18.37
CA THR A 493 22.53 23.45 19.10
C THR A 493 22.20 22.93 20.50
N ILE A 494 22.68 21.72 20.79
CA ILE A 494 22.58 21.12 22.11
C ILE A 494 23.82 21.52 22.90
N SER A 495 23.58 22.24 24.00
CA SER A 495 24.66 22.75 24.83
C SER A 495 25.37 21.63 25.58
N ALA A 496 26.70 21.64 25.50
CA ALA A 496 27.56 20.67 26.16
C ALA A 496 27.38 20.66 27.68
N MET A 497 27.32 19.48 28.29
CA MET A 497 27.41 19.30 29.74
C MET A 497 28.71 19.91 30.28
N ARG A 498 28.63 20.63 31.40
CA ARG A 498 29.78 21.29 32.03
C ARG A 498 29.92 20.86 33.47
N LYS A 499 31.04 20.21 33.79
CA LYS A 499 31.49 20.06 35.17
C LYS A 499 31.90 21.44 35.71
N ASN A 500 31.45 21.79 36.91
CA ASN A 500 31.90 23.00 37.59
C ASN A 500 33.36 22.84 38.06
N VAL A 501 34.31 23.17 37.17
CA VAL A 501 35.75 23.06 37.45
C VAL A 501 36.24 24.10 38.47
N LEU A 502 35.43 25.14 38.74
CA LEU A 502 35.76 26.22 39.67
C LEU A 502 35.23 25.97 41.09
N ALA A 503 34.49 24.89 41.33
CA ALA A 503 33.85 24.61 42.62
C ALA A 503 34.85 24.54 43.80
N LYS A 504 36.12 24.19 43.55
CA LYS A 504 37.18 24.12 44.58
C LYS A 504 38.11 25.36 44.59
N CYS A 505 37.78 26.41 43.82
CA CYS A 505 38.57 27.63 43.73
C CYS A 505 38.00 28.72 44.66
N TYR A 506 38.41 28.69 45.94
CA TYR A 506 37.92 29.61 46.98
C TYR A 506 38.63 30.99 47.03
N GLY A 507 39.52 31.29 46.07
CA GLY A 507 40.34 32.51 46.05
C GLY A 507 40.14 33.42 44.83
N GLY A 508 40.73 34.62 44.90
CA GLY A 508 40.71 35.65 43.86
C GLY A 508 41.70 35.45 42.70
N ASP A 509 42.52 34.39 42.74
CA ASP A 509 43.52 34.13 41.70
C ASP A 509 42.87 33.75 40.35
N ILE A 510 42.84 34.73 39.44
CA ILE A 510 42.29 34.62 38.09
C ILE A 510 43.11 33.63 37.25
N THR A 511 44.41 33.49 37.49
CA THR A 511 45.30 32.65 36.67
C THR A 511 44.95 31.18 36.83
N ARG A 512 44.70 30.73 38.07
CA ARG A 512 44.25 29.35 38.36
C ARG A 512 42.88 29.05 37.76
N LYS A 513 41.94 30.01 37.81
CA LYS A 513 40.62 29.87 37.18
C LYS A 513 40.74 29.75 35.66
N ARG A 514 41.56 30.59 35.02
CA ARG A 514 41.84 30.53 33.56
C ARG A 514 42.43 29.19 33.14
N LYS A 515 43.45 28.69 33.85
CA LYS A 515 44.10 27.41 33.53
C LYS A 515 43.13 26.23 33.54
N LEU A 516 42.20 26.19 34.50
CA LEU A 516 41.17 25.15 34.58
C LEU A 516 40.13 25.25 33.45
N LEU A 517 39.73 26.47 33.09
CA LEU A 517 38.82 26.72 31.98
C LEU A 517 39.44 26.38 30.63
N GLU A 518 40.72 26.71 30.41
CA GLU A 518 41.46 26.35 29.20
C GLU A 518 41.57 24.84 29.04
N LYS A 519 41.95 24.12 30.11
CA LYS A 519 42.01 22.65 30.11
C LYS A 519 40.65 22.02 29.80
N GLN A 520 39.56 22.58 30.35
CA GLN A 520 38.20 22.13 30.03
C GLN A 520 37.84 22.40 28.56
N LYS A 521 38.20 23.57 28.02
CA LYS A 521 37.94 23.96 26.62
C LYS A 521 38.67 23.06 25.63
N GLU A 522 39.95 22.78 25.87
CA GLU A 522 40.74 21.86 25.05
C GLU A 522 40.20 20.44 25.10
N GLY A 523 39.87 19.95 26.30
CA GLY A 523 39.24 18.64 26.47
C GLY A 523 37.96 18.50 25.66
N LYS A 524 37.10 19.53 25.67
CA LYS A 524 35.88 19.56 24.84
C LYS A 524 36.17 19.62 23.33
N LYS A 525 37.18 20.38 22.91
CA LYS A 525 37.59 20.45 21.49
C LYS A 525 38.17 19.11 21.00
N ARG A 526 38.81 18.34 21.88
CA ARG A 526 39.25 16.98 21.60
C ARG A 526 38.08 16.01 21.53
N MET A 527 37.16 16.06 22.50
CA MET A 527 35.95 15.23 22.50
C MET A 527 35.07 15.48 21.26
N LYS A 528 34.90 16.74 20.82
CA LYS A 528 34.15 17.07 19.60
C LYS A 528 34.73 16.47 18.32
N ARG A 529 36.05 16.23 18.25
CA ARG A 529 36.71 15.66 17.08
C ARG A 529 36.60 14.14 16.99
N VAL A 530 36.41 13.47 18.12
CA VAL A 530 36.44 12.01 18.22
C VAL A 530 35.07 11.43 18.56
N GLY A 531 34.21 12.22 19.20
CA GLY A 531 32.88 11.78 19.62
C GLY A 531 31.93 11.66 18.43
N SER A 532 31.45 10.44 18.19
CA SER A 532 30.23 10.19 17.43
C SER A 532 29.02 10.56 18.30
N VAL A 533 27.94 10.98 17.63
CA VAL A 533 26.65 11.18 18.28
C VAL A 533 25.78 10.02 17.84
N ASP A 534 25.51 9.11 18.78
CA ASP A 534 24.56 8.03 18.53
C ASP A 534 23.14 8.60 18.63
N ILE A 535 22.33 8.32 17.61
CA ILE A 535 20.93 8.72 17.58
C ILE A 535 20.13 7.57 18.20
N PRO A 536 19.36 7.80 19.29
CA PRO A 536 18.50 6.77 19.85
C PRO A 536 17.50 6.27 18.81
N GLN A 537 17.23 4.96 18.81
CA GLN A 537 16.28 4.34 17.88
C GLN A 537 14.87 4.94 18.01
N GLU A 538 14.46 5.29 19.24
CA GLU A 538 13.19 5.98 19.53
C GLU A 538 13.06 7.31 18.77
N ALA A 539 14.18 8.01 18.53
CA ALA A 539 14.18 9.26 17.79
C ALA A 539 13.75 9.05 16.34
N PHE A 540 14.16 7.95 15.70
CA PHE A 540 13.75 7.62 14.34
C PHE A 540 12.25 7.36 14.28
N HIS A 541 11.70 6.56 15.20
CA HIS A 541 10.27 6.23 15.23
C HIS A 541 9.38 7.47 15.45
N GLN A 542 9.80 8.41 16.32
CA GLN A 542 9.06 9.66 16.54
C GLN A 542 9.19 10.66 15.38
N LEU A 543 10.29 10.62 14.62
CA LEU A 543 10.49 11.46 13.43
C LEU A 543 9.62 11.01 12.23
N LEU A 544 9.19 9.75 12.21
CA LEU A 544 8.18 9.25 11.26
C LEU A 544 6.85 10.02 11.36
N LYS A 545 6.46 10.47 12.57
CA LYS A 545 5.19 11.18 12.83
C LYS A 545 5.22 12.68 12.48
N VAL A 546 6.27 13.15 11.84
CA VAL A 546 6.56 14.58 11.59
C VAL A 546 6.65 14.87 10.12
N SER A 547 7.16 13.88 9.38
CA SER A 547 7.75 14.02 8.06
C SER A 547 6.72 13.78 7.01
#